data_AF-A0A645J8K8-F1
#
_entry.id   AF-A0A645J8K8-F1
#
_cell.length_a   1.000
_cell.length_b   1.000
_cell.length_c   1.000
_cell.angle_alpha   90.00
_cell.angle_beta   90.00
_cell.angle_gamma   90.00
#
_symmetry.space_group_name_H-M   'P 1'
#
loop_
_entity.id
_entity.type
_entity.pdbx_description
1 polymer ?
#
loop_
_entity_poly.entity_id
_entity_poly.type
_entity_poly.pdbx_seq_one_letter_code
_entity_poly.pdbx_strand_id
1 'polypeptide(L)' 'MVCDGAKVGCALKVASGVSSAVQSAILAMEGICISENDGIIEKSIEKTIKNLGTIGSIGMQKTDNMILDIMVCK' A
#
# COMPACT_ATOMS: atom_id res chain seq x y z
N MET A 1 -3.88 -1.03 0.74
CA MET A 1 -4.30 -2.35 1.27
C MET A 1 -3.97 -2.39 2.76
N VAL A 2 -4.89 -2.81 3.62
CA VAL A 2 -4.73 -2.74 5.10
C VAL A 2 -4.84 -4.14 5.70
N CYS A 3 -4.04 -4.44 6.73
CA CYS A 3 -4.04 -5.74 7.42
C CYS A 3 -5.00 -5.71 8.61
N ASP A 4 -5.90 -6.69 8.68
CA ASP A 4 -6.90 -6.89 9.74
C ASP A 4 -6.87 -8.34 10.29
N GLY A 5 -5.75 -9.03 10.07
CA GLY A 5 -5.53 -10.41 10.47
C GLY A 5 -5.63 -11.44 9.34
N ALA A 6 -4.97 -12.59 9.53
CA ALA A 6 -4.86 -13.65 8.54
C ALA A 6 -6.19 -14.40 8.34
N LYS A 7 -6.86 -14.15 7.21
CA LYS A 7 -8.11 -14.79 6.77
C LYS A 7 -8.13 -14.94 5.24
N VAL A 8 -9.27 -15.35 4.67
CA VAL A 8 -9.50 -15.37 3.20
C VAL A 8 -9.13 -14.03 2.54
N GLY A 9 -9.30 -12.92 3.27
CA GLY A 9 -8.87 -11.59 2.84
C GLY A 9 -7.38 -11.51 2.45
N CYS A 10 -6.48 -12.28 3.05
CA CYS A 10 -5.06 -12.29 2.68
C CYS A 10 -4.83 -12.80 1.25
N ALA A 11 -5.52 -13.87 0.84
CA ALA A 11 -5.39 -14.40 -0.52
C ALA A 11 -5.90 -13.38 -1.56
N LEU A 12 -7.06 -12.78 -1.31
CA LEU A 12 -7.61 -11.73 -2.18
C LEU A 12 -6.67 -10.53 -2.26
N LYS A 13 -6.13 -10.11 -1.11
CA LYS A 13 -5.16 -9.01 -1.00
C LYS A 13 -3.90 -9.27 -1.84
N VAL A 14 -3.33 -10.47 -1.74
CA VAL A 14 -2.17 -10.86 -2.57
C VAL A 14 -2.54 -10.85 -4.05
N ALA A 15 -3.67 -11.44 -4.43
CA ALA A 15 -4.12 -11.48 -5.83
C ALA A 15 -4.33 -10.07 -6.41
N SER A 16 -4.97 -9.17 -5.69
CA SER A 16 -5.15 -7.78 -6.10
C SER A 16 -3.81 -7.06 -6.22
N GLY A 17 -2.89 -7.25 -5.26
CA GLY A 17 -1.56 -6.64 -5.30
C GLY A 17 -0.74 -7.08 -6.52
N VAL A 18 -0.75 -8.38 -6.82
CA VAL A 18 -0.07 -8.94 -8.00
C VAL A 18 -0.69 -8.40 -9.30
N SER A 19 -2.02 -8.36 -9.39
CA SER A 19 -2.71 -7.81 -10.55
C SER A 19 -2.33 -6.35 -10.82
N SER A 20 -2.35 -5.52 -9.77
CA SER A 20 -1.90 -4.11 -9.89
C SER A 20 -0.44 -4.01 -10.28
N ALA A 21 0.46 -4.85 -9.74
CA ALA A 21 1.88 -4.83 -10.09
C ALA A 21 2.11 -5.17 -11.58
N VAL A 22 1.42 -6.18 -12.10
CA VAL A 22 1.49 -6.54 -13.53
C VAL A 22 0.98 -5.41 -14.41
N GLN A 23 -0.16 -4.80 -14.05
CA GLN A 23 -0.70 -3.66 -14.79
C GLN A 23 0.26 -2.47 -14.78
N SER A 24 0.84 -2.12 -13.63
CA SER A 24 1.83 -1.05 -13.51
C SER A 24 3.08 -1.33 -14.36
N ALA A 25 3.53 -2.59 -14.44
CA ALA A 25 4.65 -2.97 -15.29
C ALA A 25 4.34 -2.76 -16.79
N ILE A 26 3.14 -3.12 -17.23
CA ILE A 26 2.70 -2.90 -18.61
C ILE A 26 2.67 -1.40 -18.93
N LEU A 27 2.05 -0.59 -18.07
CA LEU A 27 2.00 0.87 -18.24
C LEU A 27 3.41 1.48 -18.29
N ALA A 28 4.31 1.03 -17.42
CA ALA A 28 5.70 1.50 -17.42
C ALA A 28 6.44 1.16 -18.73
N MET A 29 6.20 -0.02 -19.32
CA MET A 29 6.76 -0.38 -20.63
C MET A 29 6.23 0.53 -21.76
N GLU A 30 5.01 1.06 -21.61
CA GLU A 30 4.42 2.05 -22.53
C GLU A 30 4.85 3.49 -22.21
N GLY A 31 5.72 3.70 -21.23
CA GLY A 31 6.17 5.03 -20.80
C GLY A 31 5.14 5.79 -19.96
N ILE A 32 4.11 5.11 -19.44
CA ILE A 32 3.05 5.68 -18.63
C ILE A 32 3.36 5.44 -17.15
N CYS A 33 3.59 6.52 -16.40
CA CYS A 33 3.89 6.50 -14.98
C CYS A 33 3.09 7.57 -14.22
N ILE A 34 2.90 7.36 -12.92
CA ILE A 34 2.38 8.38 -12.01
C ILE A 34 3.45 9.47 -11.82
N SER A 35 3.04 10.74 -11.77
CA SER A 35 3.98 11.85 -11.59
C SER A 35 4.49 11.91 -10.14
N GLU A 36 5.70 12.45 -9.97
CA GLU A 36 6.25 12.83 -8.67
C GLU A 36 5.43 13.90 -7.93
N ASN A 37 4.46 14.54 -8.60
CA ASN A 37 3.57 15.52 -7.99
C ASN A 37 2.35 14.86 -7.33
N ASP A 38 2.20 13.53 -7.44
CA ASP A 38 1.06 12.79 -6.91
C ASP A 38 1.41 12.09 -5.58
N GLY A 39 1.04 12.74 -4.47
CA GLY A 39 0.94 12.12 -3.16
C GLY A 39 2.28 11.73 -2.53
N ILE A 40 2.53 10.42 -2.42
CA ILE A 40 3.71 9.85 -1.71
C ILE A 40 4.83 9.40 -2.67
N ILE A 41 4.61 9.56 -3.98
CA ILE A 41 5.54 9.20 -5.05
C ILE A 41 6.56 10.32 -5.26
N GLU A 42 7.81 9.95 -5.46
CA GLU A 42 8.94 10.84 -5.63
C GLU A 42 9.74 10.48 -6.89
N LYS A 43 10.58 11.41 -7.36
CA LYS A 43 11.49 11.18 -8.50
C LYS A 43 12.46 10.01 -8.29
N SER A 44 12.84 9.74 -7.04
CA SER A 44 13.69 8.61 -6.65
C SER A 44 12.85 7.55 -5.98
N ILE A 45 13.01 6.31 -6.43
CA ILE A 45 12.28 5.17 -5.89
C ILE A 45 12.60 4.94 -4.41
N GLU A 46 13.84 5.21 -3.98
CA GLU A 46 14.27 5.11 -2.58
C GLU A 46 13.50 6.10 -1.69
N LYS A 47 13.26 7.32 -2.19
CA LYS A 47 12.44 8.31 -1.48
C LYS A 47 10.98 7.87 -1.40
N THR A 48 10.41 7.37 -2.49
CA THR A 48 9.05 6.79 -2.51
C THR A 48 8.92 5.64 -1.50
N ILE A 49 9.88 4.71 -1.48
CA ILE A 49 9.93 3.60 -0.53
C ILE A 49 10.03 4.12 0.90
N LYS A 50 10.86 5.14 1.15
CA LYS A 50 10.98 5.77 2.47
C LYS A 50 9.68 6.44 2.91
N ASN A 51 9.00 7.14 2.02
CA ASN A 51 7.71 7.77 2.31
C ASN A 51 6.67 6.70 2.69
N LEU A 52 6.56 5.64 1.87
CA LEU A 52 5.67 4.50 2.15
C LEU A 52 6.04 3.80 3.45
N GLY A 53 7.33 3.57 3.71
CA GLY A 53 7.82 2.96 4.94
C GLY A 53 7.55 3.82 6.18
N THR A 54 7.63 5.14 6.08
CA THR A 54 7.29 6.07 7.17
C THR A 54 5.81 5.99 7.51
N ILE A 55 4.94 5.94 6.50
CA ILE A 55 3.50 5.74 6.69
C ILE A 55 3.24 4.37 7.33
N GLY A 56 3.89 3.31 6.82
CA GLY A 56 3.75 1.96 7.34
C GLY A 56 4.28 1.75 8.76
N SER A 57 5.33 2.48 9.15
CA SER A 57 5.95 2.32 10.48
C SER A 57 5.37 3.25 11.53
N ILE A 58 4.98 4.47 11.16
CA ILE A 58 4.49 5.50 12.11
C ILE A 58 2.97 5.64 11.97
N GLY A 59 2.49 5.93 10.77
CA GLY A 59 1.06 6.18 10.52
C GLY A 59 0.19 4.98 10.89
N MET A 60 0.62 3.78 10.50
CA MET A 60 -0.14 2.57 10.75
C MET A 60 -0.22 2.17 12.23
N GLN A 61 0.61 2.70 13.14
CA GLN A 61 0.48 2.40 14.57
C GLN A 61 -0.88 2.87 15.12
N LYS A 62 -1.31 4.08 14.71
CA LYS A 62 -2.62 4.59 15.10
C LYS A 62 -3.75 3.87 14.38
N THR A 63 -3.54 3.53 13.12
CA THR A 63 -4.50 2.75 12.33
C THR A 63 -4.71 1.35 12.90
N ASP A 64 -3.65 0.70 13.40
CA ASP A 64 -3.72 -0.63 14.03
C ASP A 64 -4.63 -0.63 15.26
N ASN A 65 -4.50 0.36 16.14
CA ASN A 65 -5.41 0.54 17.27
C ASN A 65 -6.88 0.68 16.81
N MET A 66 -7.13 1.49 15.79
CA MET A 66 -8.47 1.66 15.23
C MET A 66 -9.03 0.36 14.63
N ILE A 67 -8.17 -0.42 13.95
CA ILE A 67 -8.55 -1.73 13.42
C ILE A 67 -8.94 -2.67 14.58
N LEU A 68 -8.15 -2.68 15.66
CA LEU A 68 -8.45 -3.49 16.84
C LEU A 68 -9.78 -3.08 17.48
N ASP A 69 -10.05 -1.78 17.65
CA ASP A 69 -11.31 -1.27 18.21
C ASP A 69 -12.51 -1.76 17.38
N ILE A 70 -12.41 -1.70 16.04
CA ILE A 70 -13.43 -2.24 15.12
C ILE A 70 -13.57 -3.76 15.27
N MET A 71 -12.46 -4.49 15.36
CA MET A 71 -12.47 -5.96 15.48
C MET A 71 -13.11 -6.44 16.79
N VAL A 72 -12.98 -5.68 17.87
CA VAL A 72 -13.52 -6.03 19.20
C VAL A 72 -14.81 -5.30 19.55
N CYS A 73 -15.35 -4.51 18.63
CA CYS A 73 -16.56 -3.68 18.82
C CYS A 73 -16.48 -2.76 20.05
N LYS A 74 -15.34 -2.07 20.23
CA LYS A 74 -15.14 -1.05 21.28
C LYS A 74 -15.15 0.36 20.72
#